data_AF-A0A258LRT0-F1
#
_entry.id   AF-A0A258LRT0-F1
#
_cell.length_a   1.000
_cell.length_b   1.000
_cell.length_c   1.000
_cell.angle_alpha   90.00
_cell.angle_beta   90.00
_cell.angle_gamma   90.00
#
_symmetry.space_group_name_H-M   'P 1'
#
loop_
_entity.id
_entity.type
_entity.pdbx_description
1 polymer ?
#
loop_
_entity_poly.entity_id
_entity_poly.type
_entity_poly.pdbx_seq_one_letter_code
_entity_poly.pdbx_strand_id
1 'polypeptide(L)'
;DDVADGSGLFNLMRNLGGAIGLALIDTTIFGRAPVHATAIMDRLKAGDVATATSLDIPKDIFLAQVGQPLDPGMAAMLKPTVEKLALVDAINDAWLLVALITVAALLLLPLVRRLPR
;
A
#
# COMPACT_ATOMS: atom_id res chain seq x y z
N ASP A 1 36.00 16.41 20.21
CA ASP A 1 34.68 17.05 20.35
C ASP A 1 33.84 16.98 19.07
N ASP A 2 34.35 17.29 17.88
CA ASP A 2 33.59 17.21 16.60
C ASP A 2 32.97 15.84 16.27
N VAL A 3 33.64 14.73 16.63
CA VAL A 3 33.12 13.37 16.38
C VAL A 3 31.88 13.06 17.21
N ALA A 4 31.82 13.57 18.45
CA ALA A 4 30.66 13.39 19.32
C ALA A 4 29.46 14.15 18.77
N ASP A 5 29.67 15.37 18.27
CA ASP A 5 28.63 16.23 17.70
C ASP A 5 28.07 15.67 16.38
N GLY A 6 28.95 15.16 15.50
CA GLY A 6 28.55 14.50 14.26
C GLY A 6 27.75 13.21 14.48
N SER A 7 28.09 12.42 15.49
CA SER A 7 27.33 11.20 15.85
C SER A 7 25.95 11.52 16.44
N GLY A 8 25.83 12.63 17.19
CA GLY A 8 24.56 13.12 17.71
C GLY A 8 23.62 13.55 16.59
N LEU A 9 24.11 14.35 15.64
CA LEU A 9 23.32 14.80 14.49
C LEU A 9 22.86 13.64 13.61
N PHE A 10 23.73 12.66 13.32
CA PHE A 10 23.37 11.48 12.53
C PHE A 10 22.24 10.66 13.20
N ASN A 11 22.34 10.44 14.51
CA ASN A 11 21.30 9.72 15.26
C ASN A 11 19.96 10.45 15.26
N LEU A 12 19.97 11.78 15.40
CA LEU A 12 18.77 12.60 15.32
C LEU A 12 18.11 12.49 13.94
N MET A 13 18.89 12.67 12.87
CA MET A 13 18.38 12.57 11.49
C MET A 13 17.81 11.20 11.17
N ARG A 14 18.43 10.11 11.66
CA ARG A 14 17.91 8.75 11.51
C ARG A 14 16.58 8.56 12.24
N ASN A 15 16.48 8.99 13.50
CA ASN A 15 15.24 8.86 14.28
C ASN A 15 14.10 9.68 13.65
N LEU A 16 14.39 10.90 13.20
CA LEU A 16 13.43 11.76 12.51
C LEU A 16 12.96 11.12 11.19
N GLY A 17 13.90 10.61 10.38
CA GLY A 17 13.59 9.91 9.13
C GLY A 17 12.73 8.66 9.36
N GLY A 18 13.01 7.90 10.44
CA GLY A 18 12.20 6.74 10.82
C GLY A 18 10.77 7.11 11.20
N ALA A 19 10.58 8.17 11.99
CA ALA A 19 9.25 8.64 12.39
C ALA A 19 8.44 9.15 11.18
N ILE A 20 9.06 9.93 10.29
CA ILE A 20 8.43 10.40 9.05
C ILE A 20 8.08 9.22 8.15
N GLY A 21 9.01 8.27 7.98
CA GLY A 21 8.80 7.08 7.16
C GLY A 21 7.61 6.25 7.63
N LEU A 22 7.50 6.02 8.94
CA LEU A 22 6.37 5.30 9.52
C LEU A 22 5.04 6.04 9.29
N ALA A 23 5.02 7.36 9.54
CA ALA A 23 3.83 8.18 9.33
C ALA A 23 3.35 8.14 7.86
N LEU A 24 4.28 8.16 6.90
CA LEU A 24 3.97 8.06 5.48
C LEU A 24 3.41 6.67 5.10
N ILE A 25 3.99 5.60 5.66
CA ILE A 25 3.51 4.23 5.43
C ILE A 25 2.08 4.08 5.97
N ASP A 26 1.84 4.47 7.23
CA ASP A 26 0.52 4.38 7.86
C ASP A 26 -0.51 5.21 7.09
N THR A 27 -0.16 6.46 6.75
CA THR A 27 -1.03 7.34 5.97
C THR A 27 -1.38 6.71 4.61
N THR A 28 -0.42 6.08 3.95
CA THR A 28 -0.65 5.42 2.66
C THR A 28 -1.57 4.22 2.81
N ILE A 29 -1.27 3.31 3.75
CA ILE A 29 -2.06 2.08 3.96
C ILE A 29 -3.51 2.43 4.32
N PHE A 30 -3.71 3.25 5.36
CA PHE A 30 -5.05 3.56 5.85
C PHE A 30 -5.81 4.54 4.94
N GLY A 31 -5.11 5.37 4.18
CA GLY A 31 -5.72 6.24 3.17
C GLY A 31 -6.13 5.49 1.88
N ARG A 32 -5.39 4.44 1.49
CA ARG A 32 -5.62 3.71 0.23
C ARG A 32 -6.49 2.47 0.37
N ALA A 33 -6.46 1.78 1.51
CA ALA A 33 -7.24 0.55 1.69
C ALA A 33 -8.75 0.75 1.43
N PRO A 34 -9.43 1.81 1.90
CA PRO A 34 -10.85 2.02 1.58
C PRO A 34 -11.10 2.23 0.08
N VAL A 35 -10.19 2.94 -0.61
CA VAL A 35 -10.29 3.21 -2.05
C VAL A 35 -10.20 1.91 -2.85
N HIS A 36 -9.24 1.04 -2.50
CA HIS A 36 -9.09 -0.27 -3.13
C HIS A 36 -10.29 -1.18 -2.85
N ALA A 37 -10.85 -1.15 -1.64
CA ALA A 37 -12.05 -1.93 -1.30
C ALA A 37 -13.26 -1.51 -2.15
N THR A 38 -13.47 -0.21 -2.34
CA THR A 38 -14.52 0.32 -3.24
C THR A 38 -14.27 -0.13 -4.68
N ALA A 39 -13.04 0.01 -5.19
CA ALA A 39 -12.69 -0.38 -6.54
C ALA A 39 -12.91 -1.89 -6.80
N ILE A 40 -12.55 -2.76 -5.84
CA ILE A 40 -12.80 -4.21 -5.91
C ILE A 40 -14.31 -4.49 -5.99
N MET A 41 -15.11 -3.86 -5.14
CA MET A 41 -16.56 -4.04 -5.13
C MET A 41 -17.21 -3.57 -6.44
N ASP A 42 -16.75 -2.46 -7.00
CA ASP A 42 -17.25 -1.94 -8.27
C ASP A 42 -16.88 -2.85 -9.45
N ARG A 43 -15.67 -3.43 -9.44
CA ARG A 43 -15.26 -4.45 -10.43
C ARG A 43 -16.11 -5.72 -10.34
N LEU A 44 -16.46 -6.17 -9.13
CA LEU A 44 -17.38 -7.30 -8.96
C LEU A 44 -18.77 -7.00 -9.52
N LYS A 45 -19.32 -5.82 -9.23
CA LYS A 45 -20.62 -5.39 -9.79
C LYS A 45 -20.59 -5.30 -11.32
N ALA A 46 -19.44 -4.92 -11.89
CA ALA A 46 -19.23 -4.88 -13.33
C ALA A 46 -19.03 -6.26 -13.97
N GLY A 47 -18.98 -7.35 -13.19
CA GLY A 47 -18.80 -8.71 -13.69
C GLY A 47 -17.35 -9.08 -14.00
N ASP A 48 -16.36 -8.45 -13.35
CA ASP A 48 -14.95 -8.77 -13.54
C ASP A 48 -14.60 -10.16 -12.96
N VAL A 49 -14.45 -11.13 -13.87
CA VAL A 49 -14.13 -12.52 -13.56
C VAL A 49 -12.75 -12.67 -12.93
N ALA A 50 -11.79 -11.80 -13.26
CA ALA A 50 -10.46 -11.86 -12.64
C ALA A 50 -10.54 -11.48 -11.16
N THR A 51 -11.28 -10.42 -10.83
CA THR A 51 -11.53 -10.04 -9.42
C THR A 51 -12.29 -11.11 -8.65
N ALA A 52 -13.30 -11.72 -9.27
CA ALA A 52 -14.03 -12.84 -8.66
C ALA A 52 -13.12 -14.04 -8.37
N THR A 53 -12.20 -14.36 -9.30
CA THR A 53 -11.21 -15.43 -9.11
C THR A 53 -10.24 -15.10 -7.97
N SER A 54 -9.79 -13.85 -7.84
CA SER A 54 -8.94 -13.41 -6.72
C SER A 54 -9.63 -13.52 -5.36
N LEU A 55 -10.96 -13.51 -5.32
CA LEU A 55 -11.77 -13.70 -4.12
C LEU A 55 -12.22 -15.15 -3.90
N ASP A 56 -11.72 -16.09 -4.70
CA ASP A 56 -12.09 -17.51 -4.67
C ASP A 56 -13.60 -17.75 -4.87
N ILE A 57 -14.26 -16.85 -5.60
CA ILE A 57 -15.67 -16.99 -5.95
C ILE A 57 -15.78 -17.95 -7.14
N PRO A 58 -16.55 -19.05 -7.05
CA PRO A 58 -16.76 -19.97 -8.16
C PRO A 58 -17.32 -19.23 -9.38
N LYS A 59 -16.66 -19.41 -10.54
CA LYS A 59 -16.95 -18.65 -11.77
C LYS A 59 -18.36 -18.91 -12.29
N ASP A 60 -18.84 -20.13 -12.15
CA ASP A 60 -20.20 -20.57 -12.50
C ASP A 60 -21.26 -19.83 -11.69
N ILE A 61 -21.04 -19.66 -10.39
CA ILE A 61 -21.93 -18.90 -9.49
C ILE A 61 -21.84 -17.40 -9.79
N PHE A 62 -20.63 -16.88 -9.99
CA PHE A 62 -20.41 -15.47 -10.27
C PHE A 62 -21.06 -15.04 -11.59
N LEU A 63 -20.82 -15.77 -12.68
CA LEU A 63 -21.38 -15.47 -14.00
C LEU A 63 -22.91 -15.55 -14.02
N ALA A 64 -23.52 -16.42 -13.22
CA ALA A 64 -24.97 -16.49 -13.07
C ALA A 64 -25.56 -15.25 -12.36
N GLN A 65 -24.77 -14.50 -11.59
CA GLN A 65 -25.16 -13.28 -10.90
C GLN A 65 -24.68 -11.99 -11.59
N VAL A 66 -23.90 -12.08 -12.68
CA VAL A 66 -23.43 -10.90 -13.42
C VAL A 66 -24.62 -10.10 -13.97
N GLY A 67 -24.63 -8.80 -13.69
CA GLY A 67 -25.71 -7.89 -14.08
C GLY A 67 -26.94 -7.91 -13.17
N GLN A 68 -26.97 -8.76 -12.14
CA GLN A 68 -27.98 -8.70 -11.07
C GLN A 68 -27.47 -7.85 -9.90
N PRO A 69 -28.37 -7.17 -9.16
CA PRO A 69 -27.99 -6.51 -7.91
C PRO A 69 -27.35 -7.52 -6.96
N LEU A 70 -26.19 -7.17 -6.41
CA LEU A 70 -25.51 -7.99 -5.40
C LEU A 70 -26.43 -8.13 -4.17
N ASP A 71 -26.81 -9.37 -3.85
CA ASP A 71 -27.61 -9.66 -2.66
C ASP A 71 -26.87 -9.16 -1.40
N PRO A 72 -27.53 -8.40 -0.50
CA PRO A 72 -26.90 -7.90 0.72
C PRO A 72 -26.23 -8.99 1.58
N GLY A 73 -26.76 -10.23 1.56
CA GLY A 73 -26.16 -11.38 2.22
C GLY A 73 -24.81 -11.76 1.61
N MET A 74 -24.74 -11.86 0.29
CA MET A 74 -23.49 -12.13 -0.44
C MET A 74 -22.46 -11.00 -0.24
N ALA A 75 -22.89 -9.74 -0.27
CA ALA A 75 -22.01 -8.60 -0.04
C ALA A 75 -21.38 -8.64 1.36
N ALA A 76 -22.15 -9.03 2.39
CA ALA A 76 -21.64 -9.20 3.74
C ALA A 76 -20.64 -10.35 3.86
N MET A 77 -20.86 -11.47 3.15
CA MET A 77 -19.94 -12.61 3.12
C MET A 77 -18.61 -12.27 2.45
N LEU A 78 -18.62 -11.44 1.39
CA LEU A 78 -17.42 -11.07 0.65
C LEU A 78 -16.60 -9.97 1.34
N LYS A 79 -17.23 -9.19 2.23
CA LYS A 79 -16.60 -8.03 2.89
C LYS A 79 -15.23 -8.32 3.52
N PRO A 80 -15.03 -9.39 4.33
CA PRO A 80 -13.73 -9.66 4.93
C PRO A 80 -12.62 -9.94 3.91
N THR A 81 -12.97 -10.66 2.84
CA THR A 81 -12.01 -11.00 1.76
C THR A 81 -11.67 -9.77 0.93
N VAL A 82 -12.66 -8.93 0.63
CA VAL A 82 -12.45 -7.64 -0.05
C VAL A 82 -11.56 -6.72 0.77
N GLU A 83 -11.82 -6.59 2.08
CA GLU A 83 -10.99 -5.78 2.99
C GLU A 83 -9.55 -6.30 3.04
N LYS A 84 -9.35 -7.63 3.06
CA LYS A 84 -8.02 -8.23 3.03
C LYS A 84 -7.29 -7.93 1.71
N LEU A 85 -7.93 -8.10 0.56
CA LEU A 85 -7.30 -7.80 -0.74
C LEU A 85 -6.98 -6.31 -0.86
N ALA A 86 -7.91 -5.45 -0.45
CA ALA A 86 -7.71 -4.01 -0.46
C ALA A 86 -6.54 -3.57 0.43
N LEU A 87 -6.35 -4.23 1.59
CA LEU A 87 -5.21 -4.01 2.46
C LEU A 87 -3.89 -4.43 1.80
N VAL A 88 -3.89 -5.57 1.10
CA VAL A 88 -2.72 -6.02 0.33
C VAL A 88 -2.34 -5.00 -0.74
N ASP A 89 -3.32 -4.49 -1.50
CA ASP A 89 -3.07 -3.46 -2.52
C ASP A 89 -2.57 -2.15 -1.91
N ALA A 90 -3.10 -1.73 -0.77
CA ALA A 90 -2.63 -0.55 -0.04
C ALA A 90 -1.19 -0.73 0.51
N ILE A 91 -0.84 -1.94 0.96
CA ILE A 91 0.54 -2.28 1.36
C ILE A 91 1.48 -2.25 0.15
N ASN A 92 1.03 -2.70 -1.03
CA ASN A 92 1.82 -2.59 -2.26
C ASN A 92 2.08 -1.13 -2.63
N ASP A 93 1.10 -0.24 -2.47
CA ASP A 93 1.29 1.21 -2.64
C ASP A 93 2.35 1.76 -1.67
N ALA A 94 2.33 1.34 -0.41
CA ALA A 94 3.33 1.74 0.59
C ALA A 94 4.73 1.22 0.25
N TRP A 95 4.85 -0.01 -0.25
CA TRP A 95 6.13 -0.54 -0.73
C TRP A 95 6.67 0.24 -1.93
N LEU A 96 5.80 0.62 -2.87
CA LEU A 96 6.19 1.46 -3.99
C LEU A 96 6.70 2.82 -3.50
N LEU A 97 6.03 3.44 -2.52
CA LEU A 97 6.48 4.68 -1.90
C LEU A 97 7.88 4.53 -1.28
N VAL A 98 8.12 3.47 -0.51
CA VAL A 98 9.44 3.19 0.09
C VAL A 98 10.50 3.00 -0.99
N ALA A 99 10.19 2.28 -2.07
CA ALA A 99 11.09 2.11 -3.20
C ALA A 99 11.44 3.45 -3.86
N LEU A 100 10.46 4.33 -4.09
CA LEU A 100 10.68 5.65 -4.67
C LEU A 100 11.53 6.55 -3.76
N ILE A 101 11.28 6.57 -2.46
CA ILE A 101 12.10 7.32 -1.49
C ILE A 101 13.54 6.79 -1.50
N THR A 102 13.72 5.48 -1.56
CA THR A 102 15.05 4.85 -1.61
C THR A 102 15.78 5.23 -2.90
N VAL A 103 15.12 5.17 -4.04
CA VAL A 103 15.69 5.61 -5.33
C VAL A 103 16.06 7.09 -5.28
N ALA A 104 15.20 7.95 -4.74
CA ALA A 104 15.49 9.37 -4.58
C ALA A 104 16.73 9.60 -3.70
N ALA A 105 16.88 8.85 -2.59
CA ALA A 105 18.07 8.92 -1.75
C ALA A 105 19.34 8.47 -2.50
N LEU A 106 19.27 7.41 -3.29
CA LEU A 106 20.39 6.94 -4.12
C LEU A 106 20.80 7.98 -5.17
N LEU A 107 19.84 8.68 -5.78
CA LEU A 107 20.10 9.75 -6.75
C LEU A 107 20.79 10.97 -6.12
N LEU A 108 20.68 11.16 -4.81
CA LEU A 108 21.38 12.23 -4.09
C LEU A 108 22.82 11.87 -3.72
N LEU A 109 23.22 10.58 -3.79
CA LEU A 109 24.58 10.16 -3.44
C LEU A 109 25.70 10.86 -4.22
N PRO A 110 25.59 11.12 -5.54
CA PRO A 110 26.65 11.84 -6.28
C PRO A 110 26.88 13.27 -5.78
N LEU A 111 25.90 13.89 -5.12
CA LEU A 111 26.01 15.24 -4.56
C LEU A 111 26.80 15.25 -3.24
N VAL A 112 26.94 14.09 -2.59
CA VAL A 112 27.71 13.96 -1.35
C VAL A 112 29.20 14.11 -1.66
N ARG A 113 29.75 15.27 -1.29
CA ARG A 113 31.19 15.55 -1.43
C ARG A 113 31.99 14.61 -0.54
N ARG A 114 33.01 13.96 -1.10
CA ARG A 114 34.00 13.22 -0.31
C ARG A 114 34.83 14.25 0.46
N LEU A 115 34.86 14.16 1.79
CA LEU A 115 35.84 14.93 2.55
C LEU A 115 37.25 14.47 2.13
N PRO A 116 38.16 15.40 1.79
CA PRO A 116 39.56 15.05 1.58
C PRO A 116 40.11 14.43 2.87
N ARG A 117 40.81 13.30 2.71
CA ARG A 117 41.43 12.55 3.80
C ARG A 117 42.54 13.34 4.47
#